data_AF-A0A285P897-F1
#
_entry.id   AF-A0A285P897-F1
#
_cell.length_a   1.000
_cell.length_b   1.000
_cell.length_c   1.000
_cell.angle_alpha   90.00
_cell.angle_beta   90.00
_cell.angle_gamma   90.00
#
_symmetry.space_group_name_H-M   'P 1'
#
loop_
_entity.id
_entity.type
_entity.pdbx_description
1 polymer ?
#
loop_
_entity_poly.entity_id
_entity_poly.type
_entity_poly.pdbx_seq_one_letter_code
_entity_poly.pdbx_strand_id
1 'polypeptide(L)'
;MFEQECPLAEGDRVDHKIFGLGTVIGAPVKMMGPDMKSPKGVREAGWRIDVRWDDSDRNASSVMSYALRKVSSPDIRPFMYWDRQWQPLLQAWLNARREVERLSSTFRPLPDPAQTAQAFELEAAAYQAMQGFWREEMERGESEQAG
;
A
#
# COMPACT_ATOMS: atom_id res chain seq x y z
N MET A 1 -22.88 -12.17 -13.00
CA MET A 1 -22.92 -12.38 -11.54
C MET A 1 -21.90 -11.42 -10.96
N PHE A 2 -22.30 -10.49 -10.11
CA PHE A 2 -21.34 -9.66 -9.40
C PHE A 2 -20.72 -10.53 -8.31
N GLU A 3 -19.43 -10.84 -8.40
CA GLU A 3 -18.71 -11.41 -7.27
C GLU A 3 -18.71 -10.35 -6.17
N GLN A 4 -19.30 -10.67 -5.02
CA GLN A 4 -19.37 -9.74 -3.92
C GLN A 4 -17.98 -9.64 -3.29
N GLU A 5 -17.23 -8.59 -3.61
CA GLU A 5 -15.91 -8.33 -3.04
C GLU A 5 -16.00 -8.10 -1.52
N CYS A 6 -14.94 -8.44 -0.80
CA CYS A 6 -14.90 -8.26 0.64
C CYS A 6 -14.92 -6.75 0.99
N PRO A 7 -15.78 -6.28 1.90
CA PRO A 7 -15.82 -4.87 2.30
C PRO A 7 -14.65 -4.43 3.20
N LEU A 8 -13.73 -5.35 3.53
CA LEU A 8 -12.58 -5.13 4.40
C LEU A 8 -11.29 -5.36 3.63
N ALA A 9 -10.29 -4.51 3.85
CA ALA A 9 -8.97 -4.60 3.23
C ALA A 9 -7.85 -4.61 4.28
N GLU A 10 -6.66 -5.03 3.87
CA GLU A 10 -5.47 -4.92 4.71
C GLU A 10 -5.23 -3.46 5.13
N GLY A 11 -4.94 -3.25 6.41
CA GLY A 11 -4.78 -1.94 7.01
C GLY A 11 -6.06 -1.35 7.60
N ASP A 12 -7.25 -1.87 7.25
CA ASP A 12 -8.51 -1.36 7.80
C ASP A 12 -8.53 -1.43 9.32
N ARG A 13 -9.09 -0.37 9.91
CA ARG A 13 -9.39 -0.32 11.33
C ARG A 13 -10.75 -0.92 11.58
N VAL A 14 -10.78 -1.92 12.44
CA VAL A 14 -11.99 -2.68 12.75
C VAL A 14 -12.26 -2.70 14.25
N ASP A 15 -13.52 -2.81 14.61
CA ASP A 15 -13.99 -3.04 15.97
C ASP A 15 -14.69 -4.40 16.03
N HIS A 16 -14.41 -5.15 17.09
CA HIS A 16 -15.03 -6.43 17.39
C HIS A 16 -15.64 -6.39 18.78
N LYS A 17 -16.91 -6.79 18.90
CA LYS A 17 -17.68 -6.71 20.15
C LYS A 17 -16.97 -7.26 21.39
N ILE A 18 -16.16 -8.31 21.23
CA ILE A 18 -15.42 -8.96 22.33
C ILE A 18 -13.96 -8.50 22.39
N PHE A 19 -13.33 -8.24 21.24
CA PHE A 19 -11.87 -8.01 21.15
C PHE A 19 -11.50 -6.53 21.12
N GLY A 20 -12.48 -5.64 20.96
CA GLY A 20 -12.27 -4.21 20.82
C GLY A 20 -11.67 -3.87 19.46
N LEU A 21 -10.83 -2.83 19.46
CA LEU A 21 -10.23 -2.30 18.24
C LEU A 21 -9.03 -3.13 17.77
N GLY A 22 -8.90 -3.25 16.45
CA GLY A 22 -7.78 -3.91 15.80
C GLY A 22 -7.56 -3.42 14.37
N THR A 23 -6.46 -3.86 13.79
CA THR A 23 -6.05 -3.55 12.41
C THR A 23 -5.96 -4.83 11.60
N VAL A 24 -6.55 -4.83 10.40
CA VAL A 24 -6.44 -5.96 9.46
C VAL A 24 -4.99 -6.06 8.97
N ILE A 25 -4.39 -7.25 9.04
CA ILE A 25 -2.96 -7.50 8.73
C ILE A 25 -2.74 -8.43 7.53
N GLY A 26 -3.74 -8.63 6.69
CA GLY A 26 -3.60 -9.41 5.45
C GLY A 26 -4.84 -9.36 4.57
N ALA A 27 -4.73 -9.98 3.40
CA ALA A 27 -5.82 -10.05 2.44
C ALA A 27 -6.98 -10.94 2.95
N PRO A 28 -8.25 -10.52 2.74
CA PRO A 28 -9.41 -11.35 3.04
C PRO A 28 -9.36 -12.69 2.32
N VAL A 29 -9.60 -13.78 3.06
CA VAL A 29 -9.68 -15.12 2.48
C VAL A 29 -11.15 -15.54 2.38
N LYS A 30 -11.62 -15.79 1.15
CA LYS A 30 -12.99 -16.26 0.91
C LYS A 30 -13.17 -17.65 1.51
N MET A 31 -14.15 -17.79 2.41
CA MET A 31 -14.44 -19.06 3.08
C MET A 31 -15.71 -19.70 2.52
N MET A 32 -15.61 -21.00 2.30
CA MET A 32 -16.69 -21.84 1.83
C MET A 32 -17.17 -22.72 3.00
N GLY A 33 -18.48 -22.74 3.24
CA GLY A 33 -19.09 -23.50 4.33
C GLY A 33 -20.20 -24.44 3.84
N PRO A 34 -20.65 -25.39 4.67
CA PRO A 34 -21.70 -26.32 4.28
C PRO A 34 -23.02 -25.57 4.02
N ASP A 35 -23.69 -25.94 2.94
CA ASP A 35 -25.02 -25.44 2.63
C ASP A 35 -26.06 -26.23 3.44
N MET A 36 -26.75 -25.56 4.36
CA MET A 36 -27.79 -26.20 5.17
C MET A 36 -29.03 -26.60 4.35
N LYS A 37 -29.14 -26.15 3.10
CA LYS A 37 -30.22 -26.55 2.17
C LYS A 37 -29.85 -27.73 1.27
N SER A 38 -28.58 -28.14 1.24
CA SER A 38 -28.13 -29.27 0.43
C SER A 38 -27.04 -30.05 1.17
N PRO A 39 -27.25 -31.34 1.47
CA PRO A 39 -26.28 -32.14 2.24
C PRO A 39 -24.91 -32.35 1.55
N LYS A 40 -24.79 -31.98 0.27
CA LYS A 40 -23.53 -31.94 -0.48
C LYS A 40 -23.21 -30.55 -1.04
N GLY A 41 -24.00 -29.54 -0.69
CA GLY A 41 -23.82 -28.17 -1.15
C GLY A 41 -22.78 -27.45 -0.31
N VAL A 42 -22.02 -26.60 -0.97
CA VAL A 42 -21.09 -25.68 -0.34
C VAL A 42 -21.54 -24.28 -0.72
N ARG A 43 -21.68 -23.39 0.25
CA ARG A 43 -22.07 -21.99 0.06
C ARG A 43 -20.98 -21.05 0.57
N GLU A 44 -20.95 -19.86 0.01
CA GLU A 44 -20.09 -18.79 0.51
C GLU A 44 -20.47 -18.45 1.97
N ALA A 45 -19.52 -18.64 2.88
CA ALA A 45 -19.72 -18.45 4.33
C ALA A 45 -19.19 -17.09 4.82
N GLY A 46 -18.76 -16.24 3.89
CA GLY A 46 -18.16 -14.94 4.15
C GLY A 46 -16.63 -14.98 4.01
N TRP A 47 -15.98 -14.01 4.64
CA TRP A 47 -14.53 -13.80 4.51
C TRP A 47 -13.85 -13.99 5.86
N ARG A 48 -12.70 -14.68 5.87
CA ARG A 48 -11.81 -14.75 7.02
C ARG A 48 -10.81 -13.60 6.93
N ILE A 49 -10.71 -12.83 8.02
CA ILE A 49 -9.89 -11.63 8.12
C ILE A 49 -8.91 -11.80 9.26
N ASP A 50 -7.63 -11.61 9.00
CA ASP A 50 -6.59 -11.66 10.03
C ASP A 50 -6.44 -10.28 10.65
N VAL A 51 -6.62 -10.20 11.97
CA VAL A 51 -6.63 -8.93 12.72
C VAL A 51 -5.57 -8.95 13.82
N ARG A 52 -4.78 -7.87 13.88
CA ARG A 52 -3.92 -7.53 15.01
C ARG A 52 -4.68 -6.61 15.95
N TRP A 53 -5.00 -7.09 17.14
CA TRP A 53 -5.69 -6.32 18.17
C TRP A 53 -4.73 -5.35 18.87
N ASP A 54 -5.27 -4.26 19.40
CA ASP A 54 -4.50 -3.28 20.17
C ASP A 54 -4.16 -3.72 21.59
N ASP A 55 -5.03 -4.56 22.15
CA ASP A 55 -4.84 -5.15 23.46
C ASP A 55 -3.68 -6.15 23.39
N SER A 56 -2.54 -5.81 24.00
CA SER A 56 -1.32 -6.62 23.97
C SER A 56 -1.47 -7.98 24.65
N ASP A 57 -2.47 -8.14 25.53
CA ASP A 57 -2.77 -9.42 26.16
C ASP A 57 -3.52 -10.37 25.22
N ARG A 58 -3.88 -9.91 24.01
CA ARG A 58 -4.64 -10.68 23.02
C ARG A 58 -3.79 -10.93 21.77
N ASN A 59 -3.58 -12.21 21.48
CA ASN A 59 -2.89 -12.63 20.27
C ASN A 59 -3.68 -12.25 19.01
N ALA A 60 -2.96 -11.99 17.91
CA ALA A 60 -3.56 -11.83 16.58
C ALA A 60 -4.46 -13.03 16.27
N SER A 61 -5.67 -12.75 15.76
CA SER A 61 -6.66 -13.81 15.50
C SER A 61 -7.37 -13.60 14.18
N SER A 62 -7.70 -14.74 13.55
CA SER A 62 -8.52 -14.78 12.34
C SER A 62 -9.99 -14.73 12.73
N VAL A 63 -10.72 -13.74 12.26
CA VAL A 63 -12.14 -13.52 12.56
C VAL A 63 -12.94 -13.45 11.27
N MET A 64 -14.19 -13.90 11.31
CA MET A 64 -15.09 -13.78 10.17
C MET A 64 -15.54 -12.33 9.97
N SER A 65 -15.63 -11.88 8.72
CA SER A 65 -15.94 -10.49 8.38
C SER A 65 -17.25 -9.98 8.98
N TYR A 66 -18.27 -10.83 9.15
CA TYR A 66 -19.55 -10.45 9.75
C TYR A 66 -19.43 -10.06 11.24
N ALA A 67 -18.37 -10.48 11.93
CA ALA A 67 -18.14 -10.16 13.34
C ALA A 67 -17.35 -8.86 13.51
N LEU A 68 -16.88 -8.26 12.41
CA LEU A 68 -16.09 -7.04 12.39
C LEU A 68 -16.94 -5.87 11.92
N ARG A 69 -16.84 -4.75 12.63
CA ARG A 69 -17.34 -3.46 12.18
C ARG A 69 -16.17 -2.63 11.69
N LYS A 70 -16.20 -2.19 10.44
CA LYS A 70 -15.23 -1.22 9.93
C LYS A 70 -15.40 0.11 10.67
N VAL A 71 -14.34 0.60 11.29
CA VAL A 71 -14.31 1.87 12.05
C VAL A 71 -13.76 2.98 11.17
N SER A 72 -12.64 2.72 10.51
CA SER A 72 -12.04 3.60 9.53
C SER A 72 -11.23 2.75 8.55
N SER A 73 -11.28 3.05 7.27
CA SER A 73 -10.11 2.76 6.43
C SER A 73 -9.05 3.77 6.84
N PRO A 74 -7.77 3.40 6.97
CA PRO A 74 -6.78 4.41 6.69
C PRO A 74 -7.04 4.87 5.25
N ASP A 75 -7.30 6.16 5.05
CA ASP A 75 -6.80 6.76 3.82
C ASP A 75 -5.30 6.44 3.81
N ILE A 76 -4.78 6.11 2.64
CA ILE A 76 -3.34 6.05 2.40
C ILE A 76 -2.72 4.70 2.81
N ARG A 77 -2.55 3.89 1.77
CA ARG A 77 -1.88 2.60 1.65
C ARG A 77 -0.83 2.28 2.73
N PRO A 78 -0.69 1.00 3.15
CA PRO A 78 0.19 0.61 4.26
C PRO A 78 1.61 1.19 4.11
N PHE A 79 2.32 1.42 5.23
CA PHE A 79 3.72 1.87 5.21
C PHE A 79 4.59 1.07 4.22
N MET A 80 4.37 -0.25 4.13
CA MET A 80 5.05 -1.15 3.19
C MET A 80 4.79 -0.82 1.71
N TYR A 81 3.60 -0.32 1.37
CA TYR A 81 3.31 0.14 0.02
C TYR A 81 4.15 1.37 -0.31
N TRP A 82 4.15 2.38 0.57
CA TRP A 82 4.95 3.59 0.38
C TRP A 82 6.42 3.26 0.30
N ASP A 83 6.91 2.39 1.18
CA ASP A 83 8.29 1.94 1.16
C ASP A 83 8.64 1.28 -0.19
N ARG A 84 7.78 0.39 -0.71
CA ARG A 84 8.01 -0.28 -2.00
C ARG A 84 7.93 0.63 -3.22
N GLN A 85 7.03 1.63 -3.23
CA GLN A 85 6.84 2.49 -4.39
C GLN A 85 7.74 3.72 -4.36
N TRP A 86 7.95 4.32 -3.18
CA TRP A 86 8.68 5.57 -3.02
C TRP A 86 10.20 5.38 -2.95
N GLN A 87 10.68 4.37 -2.20
CA GLN A 87 12.12 4.20 -1.98
C GLN A 87 12.91 4.01 -3.28
N PRO A 88 12.45 3.23 -4.28
CA PRO A 88 13.19 3.10 -5.53
C PRO A 88 13.31 4.43 -6.29
N LEU A 89 12.25 5.23 -6.31
CA LEU A 89 12.23 6.55 -6.97
C LEU A 89 13.18 7.53 -6.27
N LEU A 90 13.10 7.60 -4.94
CA LEU A 90 13.98 8.42 -4.12
C LEU A 90 15.46 8.01 -4.31
N GLN A 91 15.74 6.71 -4.30
CA GLN A 91 17.11 6.20 -4.45
C GLN A 91 17.66 6.49 -5.86
N ALA A 92 16.82 6.39 -6.89
CA ALA A 92 17.20 6.74 -8.27
C ALA A 92 17.58 8.23 -8.38
N TRP A 93 16.77 9.12 -7.82
CA TRP A 93 17.07 10.56 -7.81
C TRP A 93 18.33 10.89 -7.00
N LEU A 94 18.49 10.31 -5.80
CA LEU A 94 19.69 10.51 -4.99
C LEU A 94 20.95 10.02 -5.70
N ASN A 95 20.88 8.91 -6.43
CA ASN A 95 22.01 8.40 -7.20
C ASN A 95 22.35 9.33 -8.37
N ALA A 96 21.35 9.81 -9.12
CA ALA A 96 21.55 10.75 -10.22
C ALA A 96 22.14 12.08 -9.73
N ARG A 97 21.63 12.60 -8.62
CA ARG A 97 22.13 13.82 -7.98
C ARG A 97 23.59 13.69 -7.53
N ARG A 98 23.97 12.57 -6.92
CA ARG A 98 25.37 12.31 -6.55
C ARG A 98 26.30 12.33 -7.76
N GLU A 99 25.84 11.86 -8.92
CA GLU A 99 26.66 11.88 -10.14
C GLU A 99 26.87 13.30 -10.67
N VAL A 100 25.82 14.13 -10.64
CA VAL A 100 25.92 15.56 -10.95
C VAL A 100 26.87 16.27 -9.96
N GLU A 101 26.72 16.01 -8.67
CA GLU A 101 27.60 16.55 -7.62
C GLU A 101 29.05 16.11 -7.83
N ARG A 102 29.28 14.84 -8.17
CA ARG A 102 30.61 14.28 -8.47
C ARG A 102 31.25 15.01 -9.65
N LEU A 103 30.53 15.15 -10.76
CA LEU A 103 31.03 15.84 -11.96
C LEU A 103 31.30 17.33 -11.70
N SER A 104 30.47 17.96 -10.87
CA SER A 104 30.58 19.39 -10.52
C SER A 104 31.61 19.67 -9.42
N SER A 105 32.07 18.64 -8.68
CA SER A 105 33.03 18.79 -7.59
C SER A 105 34.46 19.08 -8.05
N THR A 106 34.78 18.74 -9.29
CA THR A 106 36.11 18.94 -9.89
C THR A 106 36.08 20.02 -10.96
N PHE A 107 36.73 21.14 -10.68
CA PHE A 107 36.97 22.20 -11.67
C PHE A 107 38.12 21.85 -12.64
N ARG A 108 38.97 20.87 -12.30
CA ARG A 108 40.07 20.38 -13.14
C ARG A 108 40.29 18.86 -12.96
N PRO A 109 40.42 18.08 -14.05
CA PRO A 109 40.20 18.51 -15.45
C PRO A 109 38.76 18.99 -15.65
N LEU A 110 38.54 19.83 -16.66
CA LEU A 110 37.21 20.34 -16.97
C LEU A 110 36.26 19.15 -17.15
N PRO A 111 35.08 19.13 -16.52
CA PRO A 111 34.10 18.08 -16.75
C PRO A 111 33.75 18.01 -18.23
N ASP A 112 33.62 16.80 -18.76
CA ASP A 112 33.15 16.60 -20.13
C ASP A 112 31.74 17.19 -20.27
N PRO A 113 31.52 18.19 -21.15
CA PRO A 113 30.22 18.81 -21.33
C PRO A 113 29.12 17.81 -21.70
N ALA A 114 29.44 16.77 -22.46
CA ALA A 114 28.47 15.75 -22.87
C ALA A 114 28.03 14.89 -21.68
N GLN A 115 28.99 14.45 -20.86
CA GLN A 115 28.71 13.68 -19.64
C GLN A 115 27.93 14.51 -18.61
N THR A 116 28.28 15.80 -18.51
CA THR A 116 27.62 16.72 -17.59
C THR A 116 26.17 16.98 -18.00
N ALA A 117 25.93 17.22 -19.29
CA ALA A 117 24.58 17.38 -19.83
C ALA A 117 23.74 16.11 -19.60
N GLN A 118 24.30 14.93 -19.87
CA GLN A 118 23.62 13.65 -19.63
C GLN A 118 23.28 13.44 -18.15
N ALA A 119 24.18 13.79 -17.23
CA ALA A 119 23.92 13.65 -15.79
C ALA A 119 22.76 14.56 -15.33
N PHE A 120 22.70 15.80 -15.83
CA PHE A 120 21.58 16.70 -15.55
C PHE A 120 20.25 16.20 -16.13
N GLU A 121 20.26 15.65 -17.35
CA GLU A 121 19.06 15.04 -17.94
C GLU A 121 18.55 13.85 -17.11
N LEU A 122 19.45 13.00 -16.63
CA LEU A 122 19.12 11.87 -15.78
C LEU A 122 18.56 12.29 -14.41
N GLU A 123 19.14 13.34 -13.79
CA GLU A 123 18.60 13.91 -12.55
C GLU A 123 17.18 14.46 -12.77
N ALA A 124 16.99 15.24 -13.84
CA ALA A 124 15.69 15.81 -14.18
C ALA A 124 14.64 14.73 -14.44
N ALA A 125 14.99 13.68 -15.18
CA ALA A 125 14.11 12.55 -15.44
C ALA A 125 13.72 11.80 -14.15
N ALA A 126 14.68 11.53 -13.26
CA ALA A 126 14.42 10.87 -11.98
C ALA A 126 13.51 11.72 -11.07
N TYR A 127 13.72 13.04 -11.04
CA TYR A 127 12.87 13.95 -10.29
C TYR A 127 11.45 14.04 -10.88
N GLN A 128 11.32 14.08 -12.21
CA GLN A 128 10.02 14.03 -12.89
C GLN A 128 9.25 12.74 -12.59
N ALA A 129 9.94 11.60 -12.49
CA ALA A 129 9.31 10.34 -12.09
C ALA A 129 8.74 10.39 -10.67
N MET A 130 9.46 11.00 -9.71
CA MET A 130 8.96 11.24 -8.36
C MET A 130 7.72 12.16 -8.36
N GLN A 131 7.76 13.24 -9.13
CA GLN A 131 6.62 14.17 -9.26
C GLN A 131 5.41 13.55 -9.97
N GLY A 132 5.65 12.67 -10.94
CA GLY A 132 4.61 11.90 -11.63
C GLY A 132 3.87 11.01 -10.65
N PHE A 133 4.62 10.20 -9.88
CA PHE A 133 4.06 9.35 -8.84
C PHE A 133 3.22 10.16 -7.83
N TRP A 134 3.71 11.29 -7.32
CA TRP A 134 2.91 12.12 -6.40
C TRP A 134 1.61 12.64 -7.02
N ARG A 135 1.62 13.08 -8.28
CA ARG A 135 0.39 13.54 -8.94
C ARG A 135 -0.61 12.42 -9.10
N GLU A 136 -0.17 11.25 -9.54
CA GLU A 136 -1.02 10.06 -9.67
C GLU A 136 -1.64 9.65 -8.33
N GLU A 137 -0.87 9.75 -7.24
CA GLU A 137 -1.38 9.45 -5.90
C GLU A 137 -2.41 10.49 -5.42
N MET A 138 -2.20 11.77 -5.70
CA MET A 138 -3.15 12.83 -5.38
C MET A 138 -4.46 12.67 -6.16
N GLU A 139 -4.37 12.45 -7.48
CA GLU A 139 -5.55 12.23 -8.35
C GLU A 139 -6.33 10.97 -7.93
N ARG A 140 -5.63 9.91 -7.50
CA ARG A 140 -6.26 8.69 -7.01
C ARG A 140 -6.96 8.90 -5.67
N GLY A 141 -6.34 9.64 -4.76
CA GLY A 141 -6.95 10.00 -3.47
C GLY A 141 -8.22 10.86 -3.63
N GLU A 142 -8.21 11.82 -4.56
CA GLU A 142 -9.39 12.63 -4.87
C GLU A 142 -10.54 11.80 -5.47
N SER A 143 -10.21 10.80 -6.29
CA SER A 143 -11.18 9.88 -6.90
C SER A 143 -11.80 8.93 -5.87
N GLU A 144 -11.03 8.48 -4.89
CA GLU A 144 -11.47 7.58 -3.80
C GLU A 144 -12.35 8.29 -2.77
N GLN A 145 -12.17 9.61 -2.56
CA GLN A 145 -13.01 10.41 -1.66
C GLN A 145 -14.32 10.90 -2.30
N ALA A 146 -14.44 10.85 -3.63
CA ALA A 146 -15.62 11.31 -4.38
C ALA A 146 -16.63 10.20 -4.70
N GLY A 147 -16.31 8.93 -4.41
CA GLY A 147 -17.18 7.76 -4.64
C GLY A 147 -17.78 7.19 -3.37
#